data_AF-A0A3S3R431-F1
#
_entry.id   AF-A0A3S3R431-F1
#
_cell.length_a   1.000
_cell.length_b   1.000
_cell.length_c   1.000
_cell.angle_alpha   90.00
_cell.angle_beta   90.00
_cell.angle_gamma   90.00
#
_symmetry.space_group_name_H-M   'P 1'
#
loop_
_entity.id
_entity.type
_entity.pdbx_description
1 polymer ?
#
loop_
_entity_poly.entity_id
_entity_poly.type
_entity_poly.pdbx_seq_one_letter_code
_entity_poly.pdbx_strand_id
1 'polypeptide(L)'
;METVILGIEPINDASPAGEDVRYEPEFEELQAEIDKLSLASESDAPVDWQKVSDFAAGILANQSKDLLVASYFGVAQLHLAGLDGLYSGIRVYTDLLK
;
A
#
# COMPACT_ATOMS: atom_id res chain seq x y z
N MET A 1 -15.31 1.60 3.81
CA MET A 1 -15.67 1.45 2.38
C MET A 1 -14.58 2.22 1.65
N GLU A 2 -13.53 1.60 1.10
CA GLU A 2 -13.49 1.03 -0.26
C GLU A 2 -12.30 0.04 -0.46
N THR A 3 -11.71 -0.52 0.59
CA THR A 3 -10.54 -1.44 0.47
C THR A 3 -10.85 -2.78 -0.22
N VAL A 4 -12.14 -3.10 -0.36
CA VAL A 4 -12.62 -4.38 -0.90
C VAL A 4 -12.25 -4.59 -2.36
N ILE A 5 -12.07 -3.51 -3.14
CA ILE A 5 -11.80 -3.64 -4.58
C ILE A 5 -10.30 -3.73 -4.92
N LEU A 6 -9.42 -3.31 -4.00
CA LEU A 6 -7.98 -3.20 -4.27
C LEU A 6 -7.34 -4.54 -4.68
N GLY A 7 -7.79 -5.65 -4.10
CA GLY A 7 -7.25 -6.97 -4.40
C GLY A 7 -7.99 -7.75 -5.49
N ILE A 8 -9.21 -7.35 -5.87
CA ILE A 8 -10.08 -8.15 -6.77
C ILE A 8 -10.30 -7.54 -8.15
N GLU A 9 -10.19 -6.22 -8.29
CA GLU A 9 -10.42 -5.55 -9.56
C GLU A 9 -9.13 -5.54 -10.38
N PRO A 10 -9.12 -6.10 -11.61
CA PRO A 10 -7.92 -6.13 -12.44
C PRO A 10 -7.48 -4.70 -12.80
N ILE A 11 -6.17 -4.48 -12.94
CA ILE A 11 -5.65 -3.19 -13.43
C ILE A 11 -6.16 -2.91 -14.85
N ASN A 12 -6.08 -3.91 -15.73
CA ASN A 12 -6.75 -3.93 -17.03
C ASN A 12 -6.87 -5.37 -17.55
N ASP A 13 -7.63 -5.58 -18.63
CA ASP A 13 -7.90 -6.90 -19.20
C ASP A 13 -6.65 -7.61 -19.75
N ALA A 14 -5.66 -6.85 -20.24
CA ALA A 14 -4.45 -7.41 -20.85
C ALA A 14 -3.39 -7.79 -19.80
N SER A 15 -3.34 -7.04 -18.69
CA SER A 15 -2.46 -7.28 -17.55
C SER A 15 -3.25 -7.08 -16.24
N PRO A 16 -3.98 -8.11 -15.75
CA PRO A 16 -4.80 -8.01 -14.55
C PRO A 16 -4.00 -7.62 -13.30
N ALA A 17 -2.74 -8.05 -13.23
CA ALA A 17 -1.82 -7.73 -12.15
C ALA A 17 -1.10 -6.38 -12.36
N GLY A 18 -1.22 -5.76 -13.53
CA GLY A 18 -0.47 -4.57 -13.89
C GLY A 18 1.02 -4.84 -14.14
N GLU A 19 1.82 -3.79 -14.02
CA GLU A 19 3.26 -3.82 -14.31
C GLU A 19 4.08 -3.66 -13.01
N ASP A 20 5.41 -3.82 -13.10
CA ASP A 20 6.30 -3.56 -11.98
C ASP A 20 6.41 -2.05 -11.71
N VAL A 21 6.20 -1.64 -10.46
CA VAL A 21 6.16 -0.23 -10.03
C VAL A 21 7.46 0.28 -9.41
N ARG A 22 8.53 -0.53 -9.34
CA ARG A 22 9.77 -0.16 -8.63
C ARG A 22 10.43 1.14 -9.11
N TYR A 23 10.15 1.57 -10.33
CA TYR A 23 10.70 2.79 -10.94
C TYR A 23 9.64 3.87 -11.16
N GLU A 24 8.43 3.67 -10.64
CA GLU A 24 7.34 4.63 -10.77
C GLU A 24 7.39 5.67 -9.63
N PRO A 25 7.13 6.96 -9.91
CA PRO A 25 7.22 8.02 -8.92
C PRO A 25 6.36 7.80 -7.67
N GLU A 26 5.19 7.20 -7.82
CA GLU A 26 4.30 6.90 -6.68
C GLU A 26 4.91 5.87 -5.74
N PHE A 27 5.67 4.91 -6.26
CA PHE A 27 6.38 3.93 -5.43
C PHE A 27 7.59 4.55 -4.75
N GLU A 28 8.31 5.45 -5.42
CA GLU A 28 9.41 6.21 -4.81
C GLU A 28 8.93 7.06 -3.63
N GLU A 29 7.81 7.77 -3.79
CA GLU A 29 7.19 8.57 -2.71
C GLU A 29 6.71 7.68 -1.55
N LEU A 30 6.11 6.52 -1.85
CA LEU A 30 5.71 5.54 -0.84
C LEU A 30 6.93 5.03 -0.06
N GLN A 31 8.00 4.66 -0.76
CA GLN A 31 9.22 4.16 -0.14
C GLN A 31 9.92 5.23 0.70
N ALA A 32 9.95 6.48 0.23
CA ALA A 32 10.51 7.60 0.98
C ALA A 32 9.80 7.84 2.33
N GLU A 33 8.49 7.59 2.41
CA GLU A 33 7.76 7.63 3.68
C GLU A 33 8.12 6.47 4.60
N ILE A 34 8.23 5.25 4.05
CA ILE A 34 8.60 4.05 4.80
C ILE A 34 10.05 4.14 5.32
N ASP A 35 10.96 4.70 4.54
CA ASP A 35 12.38 4.84 4.89
C ASP A 35 12.58 5.72 6.13
N LYS A 36 11.61 6.60 6.46
CA LYS A 36 11.62 7.38 7.71
C LYS A 36 11.60 6.50 8.96
N LEU A 37 11.13 5.25 8.88
CA LEU A 37 11.21 4.28 9.99
C LEU A 37 12.66 3.96 10.41
N SER A 38 13.61 4.11 9.48
CA SER A 38 15.03 3.85 9.72
C SER A 38 15.76 5.09 10.27
N LEU A 39 15.10 6.25 10.32
CA LEU A 39 15.66 7.48 10.85
C LEU A 39 15.61 7.45 12.38
N ALA A 40 16.78 7.64 13.00
CA ALA A 40 16.96 7.49 14.44
C ALA A 40 16.81 8.81 15.22
N SER A 41 16.59 9.94 14.55
CA SER A 41 16.63 11.26 15.17
C SER A 41 15.25 11.77 15.53
N GLU A 42 15.10 12.35 16.73
CA GLU A 42 13.89 13.08 17.16
C GLU A 42 13.60 14.33 16.30
N SER A 43 14.57 14.75 15.47
CA SER A 43 14.43 15.88 14.54
C SER A 43 13.79 15.51 13.21
N ASP A 44 13.67 14.22 12.90
CA ASP A 44 13.08 13.75 11.64
C ASP A 44 11.56 13.71 11.76
N ALA A 45 10.87 14.12 10.70
CA ALA A 45 9.41 14.06 10.67
C ALA A 45 8.97 12.58 10.77
N PRO A 46 8.00 12.25 11.64
CA PRO A 46 7.50 10.89 11.75
C PRO A 46 6.88 10.43 10.42
N VAL A 47 6.79 9.11 10.24
CA VAL A 47 6.10 8.50 9.10
C VAL A 47 4.67 9.03 9.02
N ASP A 48 4.28 9.51 7.84
CA ASP A 48 2.88 9.87 7.56
C ASP A 48 2.12 8.62 7.08
N TRP A 49 1.45 7.95 8.01
CA TRP A 49 0.69 6.73 7.69
C TRP A 49 -0.51 6.98 6.77
N GLN A 50 -1.07 8.19 6.76
CA GLN A 50 -2.13 8.52 5.81
C GLN A 50 -1.55 8.59 4.40
N LYS A 51 -0.40 9.25 4.24
CA LYS A 51 0.33 9.30 2.97
C LYS A 51 0.70 7.89 2.48
N VAL A 52 1.25 7.03 3.35
CA VAL A 52 1.56 5.63 3.02
C VAL A 52 0.30 4.88 2.54
N SER A 53 -0.82 5.03 3.25
CA SER A 53 -2.10 4.41 2.86
C SER A 53 -2.56 4.86 1.49
N ASP A 54 -2.53 6.17 1.22
CA ASP A 54 -3.06 6.76 -0.01
C ASP A 54 -2.22 6.35 -1.23
N PHE A 55 -0.88 6.40 -1.14
CA PHE A 55 -0.01 5.93 -2.21
C PHE A 55 -0.16 4.43 -2.46
N ALA A 56 -0.15 3.62 -1.39
CA ALA A 56 -0.26 2.18 -1.55
C ALA A 56 -1.62 1.77 -2.16
N ALA A 57 -2.72 2.39 -1.73
CA ALA A 57 -4.03 2.17 -2.33
C ALA A 57 -4.08 2.63 -3.79
N GLY A 58 -3.49 3.78 -4.13
CA GLY A 58 -3.42 4.30 -5.49
C GLY A 58 -2.68 3.36 -6.44
N ILE A 59 -1.52 2.83 -6.01
CA ILE A 59 -0.75 1.84 -6.77
C ILE A 59 -1.54 0.55 -6.96
N LEU A 60 -2.12 0.00 -5.88
CA LEU A 60 -2.92 -1.23 -5.93
C LEU A 60 -4.16 -1.11 -6.80
N ALA A 61 -4.78 0.07 -6.86
CA ALA A 61 -5.96 0.32 -7.67
C ALA A 61 -5.62 0.47 -9.15
N ASN A 62 -4.50 1.13 -9.50
CA ASN A 62 -4.31 1.67 -10.85
C ASN A 62 -3.06 1.19 -11.59
N GLN A 63 -2.06 0.63 -10.89
CA GLN A 63 -0.76 0.34 -11.48
C GLN A 63 -0.35 -1.13 -11.34
N SER A 64 -0.44 -1.69 -10.12
CA SER A 64 0.15 -3.00 -9.84
C SER A 64 -0.46 -3.70 -8.64
N LYS A 65 -0.67 -5.01 -8.77
CA LYS A 65 -1.05 -5.94 -7.71
C LYS A 65 0.19 -6.44 -6.97
N ASP A 66 0.95 -5.50 -6.41
CA ASP A 66 2.23 -5.76 -5.78
C ASP A 66 2.09 -6.13 -4.29
N LEU A 67 2.72 -7.25 -3.88
CA LEU A 67 2.62 -7.76 -2.51
C LEU A 67 3.36 -6.93 -1.46
N LEU A 68 4.42 -6.21 -1.84
CA LEU A 68 5.13 -5.31 -0.94
C LEU A 68 4.30 -4.04 -0.71
N VAL A 69 3.70 -3.50 -1.77
CA VAL A 69 2.76 -2.37 -1.65
C VAL A 69 1.58 -2.75 -0.77
N ALA A 70 1.04 -3.97 -0.90
CA ALA A 70 0.02 -4.50 0.00
C ALA A 70 0.49 -4.61 1.46
N SER A 71 1.79 -4.87 1.71
CA SER A 71 2.34 -4.88 3.08
C SER A 71 2.29 -3.48 3.68
N TYR A 72 2.78 -2.49 2.93
CA TYR A 72 2.80 -1.10 3.37
C TYR A 72 1.37 -0.59 3.60
N PHE A 73 0.43 -0.93 2.73
CA PHE A 73 -0.99 -0.64 2.93
C PHE A 73 -1.49 -1.25 4.25
N GLY A 74 -1.27 -2.55 4.49
CA GLY A 74 -1.74 -3.22 5.70
C GLY A 74 -1.16 -2.64 6.99
N VAL A 75 0.11 -2.26 6.98
CA VAL A 75 0.77 -1.59 8.12
C VAL A 75 0.19 -0.18 8.33
N ALA A 76 0.01 0.60 7.26
CA ALA A 76 -0.62 1.91 7.36
C ALA A 76 -2.04 1.82 7.95
N GLN A 77 -2.84 0.85 7.49
CA GLN A 77 -4.17 0.61 8.05
C GLN A 77 -4.13 0.23 9.53
N LEU A 78 -3.16 -0.60 9.95
CA LEU A 78 -2.96 -0.91 11.37
C LEU A 78 -2.68 0.36 12.20
N HIS A 79 -1.85 1.27 11.69
CA HIS A 79 -1.56 2.53 12.38
C HIS A 79 -2.76 3.49 12.42
N LEU A 80 -3.57 3.54 11.36
CA LEU A 80 -4.71 4.47 11.24
C LEU A 80 -5.98 3.99 11.94
N ALA A 81 -6.23 2.67 11.95
CA ALA A 81 -7.50 2.09 12.38
C ALA A 81 -7.35 0.85 13.28
N GLY A 82 -6.14 0.52 13.76
CA GLY A 82 -5.90 -0.60 14.65
C GLY A 82 -6.23 -1.95 14.02
N LEU A 83 -6.86 -2.85 14.78
CA LEU A 83 -7.15 -4.22 14.34
C LEU A 83 -8.14 -4.26 13.17
N ASP A 84 -9.10 -3.33 13.10
CA ASP A 84 -10.05 -3.24 11.98
C ASP A 84 -9.32 -2.83 10.68
N GLY A 85 -8.32 -1.97 10.82
CA GLY A 85 -7.40 -1.63 9.73
C GLY A 85 -6.56 -2.83 9.29
N LEU A 86 -5.95 -3.54 10.22
CA LEU A 86 -5.18 -4.76 9.91
C LEU A 86 -6.03 -5.83 9.21
N TYR A 87 -7.27 -6.04 9.67
CA TYR A 87 -8.22 -6.93 9.01
C TYR A 87 -8.44 -6.51 7.54
N SER A 88 -8.60 -5.21 7.29
CA SER A 88 -8.73 -4.67 5.94
C SER A 88 -7.47 -4.94 5.09
N GLY A 89 -6.27 -4.80 5.66
CA GLY A 89 -5.02 -5.14 4.97
C GLY A 89 -4.88 -6.63 4.63
N ILE A 90 -5.20 -7.53 5.59
CA ILE A 90 -5.17 -8.99 5.38
C ILE A 90 -6.20 -9.42 4.31
N ARG A 91 -7.34 -8.75 4.25
CA ARG A 91 -8.34 -9.00 3.21
C ARG A 91 -7.77 -8.72 1.82
N VAL A 92 -7.05 -7.62 1.62
CA VAL A 92 -6.37 -7.32 0.35
C VAL A 92 -5.42 -8.46 -0.04
N TYR A 93 -4.61 -8.97 0.88
CA TYR A 93 -3.76 -10.15 0.62
C TYR A 93 -4.53 -11.38 0.18
N THR A 94 -5.65 -11.66 0.86
CA THR A 94 -6.50 -12.81 0.55
C THR A 94 -7.09 -12.68 -0.85
N ASP A 95 -7.42 -11.46 -1.26
CA ASP A 95 -7.97 -11.16 -2.56
C ASP A 95 -6.91 -11.26 -3.67
N LEU A 96 -5.67 -10.83 -3.40
CA LEU A 96 -4.53 -10.92 -4.35
C LEU A 96 -4.02 -12.34 -4.62
N LEU A 97 -4.24 -13.29 -3.71
CA LEU A 97 -3.68 -14.65 -3.77
C LEU A 97 -4.69 -15.73 -4.22
N LYS A 98 -5.92 -15.33 -4.53
CA LYS A 98 -6.98 -16.22 -5.02
C LYS A 98 -7.00 -16.28 -6.54
#